data_AF-A0A0P6XNJ5-F1
#
_entry.id   AF-A0A0P6XNJ5-F1
#
_cell.length_a   1.000
_cell.length_b   1.000
_cell.length_c   1.000
_cell.angle_alpha   90.00
_cell.angle_beta   90.00
_cell.angle_gamma   90.00
#
_symmetry.space_group_name_H-M   'P 1'
#
loop_
_entity.id
_entity.type
_entity.pdbx_description
1 polymer ?
#
loop_
_entity_poly.entity_id
_entity_poly.type
_entity_poly.pdbx_seq_one_letter_code
_entity_poly.pdbx_strand_id
1 'polypeptide(L)'
;MPVLPSGKSIELIPQMRQINFINSLPAPGCFWIDSSRDLQDYSTLPGEVENSRPMKQVPLPESLEDFKKYISIVVVDEFGYPEITDFNLKSFPPDGYLNSQDLVTWNNWITSEPVQLYLELRMQDCFDQVDYLTRLSRWEAEKNLKELEQSSFIKRYDLFLQNEPPDEKKKRHELKIQHAQQAINRLTAMTVKDPNAQVTWVDLLLEQFDVTKKWSDGEEILFQRYAKDPEQTAYHVGYLKCLFNQQKYADTETQAWEAVKQYPQNIEYWLILIKVFYYRQQYDEALQIVTSALAINPGNQELLDFQFKIETAINK
;
A
#
# COMPACT_ATOMS: atom_id res chain seq x y z
N MET A 1 4.45 -7.79 1.80
CA MET A 1 4.39 -8.11 3.25
C MET A 1 4.78 -9.57 3.46
N PRO A 2 5.38 -10.00 4.59
CA PRO A 2 5.82 -11.36 4.75
C PRO A 2 4.66 -12.29 5.11
N VAL A 3 4.70 -13.49 4.56
CA VAL A 3 3.90 -14.63 5.04
C VAL A 3 4.82 -15.50 5.90
N LEU A 4 4.39 -15.77 7.12
CA LEU A 4 5.11 -16.57 8.09
C LEU A 4 4.80 -18.07 7.91
N PRO A 5 5.69 -18.97 8.37
CA PRO A 5 5.46 -20.40 8.32
C PRO A 5 4.19 -20.90 9.02
N SER A 6 3.67 -20.14 9.99
CA SER A 6 2.35 -20.41 10.60
C SER A 6 1.15 -20.05 9.72
N GLY A 7 1.36 -19.50 8.51
CA GLY A 7 0.29 -19.01 7.64
C GLY A 7 -0.15 -17.57 7.92
N LYS A 8 0.30 -16.98 9.03
CA LYS A 8 0.05 -15.56 9.35
C LYS A 8 0.78 -14.64 8.38
N SER A 9 0.20 -13.50 8.03
CA SER A 9 0.92 -12.41 7.35
C SER A 9 0.97 -11.16 8.21
N ILE A 10 2.03 -10.37 8.04
CA ILE A 10 2.22 -9.15 8.85
C ILE A 10 2.21 -7.91 7.97
N GLU A 11 1.25 -7.02 8.17
CA GLU A 11 1.18 -5.75 7.46
C GLU A 11 1.79 -4.63 8.29
N LEU A 12 2.65 -3.85 7.63
CA LEU A 12 3.19 -2.61 8.18
C LEU A 12 2.33 -1.45 7.70
N ILE A 13 1.65 -0.78 8.62
CA ILE A 13 0.82 0.39 8.33
C ILE A 13 1.53 1.62 8.90
N PRO A 14 2.22 2.42 8.07
CA PRO A 14 2.74 3.70 8.50
C PRO A 14 1.57 4.60 8.89
N GLN A 15 1.42 4.86 10.17
CA GLN A 15 0.37 5.71 10.71
C GLN A 15 0.52 7.18 10.26
N MET A 16 1.65 7.52 9.65
CA MET A 16 1.92 8.83 9.08
C MET A 16 1.47 9.00 7.61
N ARG A 17 0.77 8.03 6.96
CA ARG A 17 0.27 8.23 5.59
C ARG A 17 -1.14 7.73 5.24
N GLN A 18 -1.83 8.63 4.53
CA GLN A 18 -2.98 8.49 3.62
C GLN A 18 -4.38 8.20 4.21
N ILE A 19 -5.02 9.30 4.61
CA ILE A 19 -6.47 9.49 4.56
C ILE A 19 -6.89 9.44 3.08
N ASN A 20 -7.20 8.24 2.57
CA ASN A 20 -7.98 8.07 1.34
C ASN A 20 -9.13 7.07 1.52
N PHE A 21 -9.36 6.59 2.73
CA PHE A 21 -10.55 5.83 3.07
C PHE A 21 -11.34 6.64 4.08
N ILE A 22 -12.62 6.87 3.77
CA ILE A 22 -13.64 7.60 4.54
C ILE A 22 -13.75 9.09 4.15
N ASN A 23 -14.80 9.37 3.38
CA ASN A 23 -15.22 10.68 2.85
C ASN A 23 -15.69 11.70 3.92
N SER A 24 -15.28 11.54 5.18
CA SER A 24 -15.70 12.41 6.27
C SER A 24 -14.70 12.28 7.42
N LEU A 25 -14.01 13.39 7.75
CA LEU A 25 -13.18 13.68 8.97
C LEU A 25 -11.65 13.72 8.73
N PRO A 26 -10.88 14.51 9.52
CA PRO A 26 -10.06 15.60 8.97
C PRO A 26 -8.55 15.28 8.83
N ALA A 27 -7.83 16.28 8.31
CA ALA A 27 -6.38 16.60 8.31
C ALA A 27 -5.28 15.49 8.16
N PRO A 28 -4.43 15.59 7.11
CA PRO A 28 -3.14 14.94 7.00
C PRO A 28 -2.14 15.55 8.01
N GLY A 29 -1.25 14.71 8.54
CA GLY A 29 -0.13 15.11 9.40
C GLY A 29 -0.42 15.07 10.90
N CYS A 30 -1.55 14.53 11.31
CA CYS A 30 -1.87 14.28 12.71
C CYS A 30 -2.22 12.79 12.87
N PHE A 31 -1.77 12.23 13.99
CA PHE A 31 -2.18 10.88 14.36
C PHE A 31 -3.48 10.93 15.14
N TRP A 32 -4.19 9.81 15.13
CA TRP A 32 -4.92 9.36 16.29
C TRP A 32 -3.95 8.48 17.11
N ILE A 33 -3.30 9.03 18.13
CA ILE A 33 -2.64 8.22 19.17
C ILE A 33 -3.47 8.45 20.43
N ASP A 34 -4.11 7.40 20.92
CA ASP A 34 -4.65 7.41 22.27
C ASP A 34 -3.45 7.52 23.23
N SER A 35 -3.35 8.64 23.96
CA SER A 35 -2.38 8.71 25.05
C SER A 35 -2.82 7.78 26.18
N SER A 36 -1.89 7.41 27.06
CA SER A 36 -2.20 6.63 28.28
C SER A 36 -3.25 7.31 29.18
N ARG A 37 -3.47 8.62 28.97
CA ARG A 37 -4.51 9.42 29.63
C ARG A 37 -5.87 9.33 28.92
N ASP A 38 -5.87 9.18 27.59
CA ASP A 38 -7.08 9.06 26.76
C ASP A 38 -7.75 7.68 26.93
N LEU A 39 -6.99 6.65 27.33
CA LEU A 39 -7.50 5.31 27.70
C LEU A 39 -8.36 5.28 28.98
N GLN A 40 -8.26 6.29 29.85
CA GLN A 40 -9.02 6.35 31.11
C GLN A 40 -10.42 6.94 30.94
N ASP A 41 -10.69 7.64 29.83
CA ASP A 41 -11.96 8.32 29.54
C ASP A 41 -12.86 7.51 28.58
N TYR A 42 -12.54 6.25 28.28
CA TYR A 42 -13.43 5.35 27.55
C TYR A 42 -14.68 5.01 28.38
N SER A 43 -15.72 5.82 28.16
CA SER A 43 -17.04 5.75 28.80
C SER A 43 -17.82 4.48 28.40
N THR A 44 -18.53 3.88 29.37
CA THR A 44 -19.36 2.67 29.23
C THR A 44 -20.66 2.87 28.42
N LEU A 45 -20.72 3.77 27.45
CA LEU A 45 -21.95 4.02 26.70
C LEU A 45 -21.77 4.02 25.17
N PRO A 46 -22.66 3.34 24.44
CA PRO A 46 -22.62 3.29 22.98
C PRO A 46 -23.12 4.61 22.38
N GLY A 47 -22.35 5.17 21.43
CA GLY A 47 -22.82 6.27 20.56
C GLY A 47 -22.03 7.58 20.64
N GLU A 48 -20.90 7.66 21.33
CA GLU A 48 -20.06 8.85 21.22
C GLU A 48 -19.30 8.89 19.89
N VAL A 49 -19.50 10.00 19.21
CA VAL A 49 -19.21 10.25 17.80
C VAL A 49 -17.70 10.43 17.63
N GLU A 50 -17.07 9.66 16.73
CA GLU A 50 -15.64 9.74 16.37
C GLU A 50 -15.15 11.14 15.95
N ASN A 51 -16.06 12.09 15.75
CA ASN A 51 -15.82 13.40 15.14
C ASN A 51 -15.09 14.40 16.05
N SER A 52 -14.78 14.06 17.31
CA SER A 52 -14.29 15.01 18.31
C SER A 52 -12.91 14.72 18.90
N ARG A 53 -12.13 13.74 18.39
CA ARG A 53 -10.75 13.59 18.91
C ARG A 53 -9.84 14.70 18.35
N PRO A 54 -9.12 15.45 19.21
CA PRO A 54 -8.25 16.52 18.76
C PRO A 54 -7.00 15.96 18.09
N MET A 55 -6.74 16.41 16.89
CA MET A 55 -5.51 16.17 16.15
C MET A 55 -4.31 16.73 16.90
N LYS A 56 -3.40 15.85 17.32
CA LYS A 56 -2.09 16.26 17.85
C LYS A 56 -1.08 16.25 16.72
N GLN A 57 -0.35 17.35 16.54
CA GLN A 57 0.90 17.35 15.80
C GLN A 57 1.85 16.40 16.52
N VAL A 58 2.21 15.32 15.85
CA VAL A 58 3.24 14.40 16.34
C VAL A 58 4.56 14.84 15.75
N PRO A 59 5.65 14.84 16.53
CA PRO A 59 6.97 15.19 16.01
C PRO A 59 7.33 14.31 14.81
N LEU A 60 7.93 14.95 13.80
CA LEU A 60 8.52 14.23 12.68
C LEU A 60 9.57 13.24 13.21
N PRO A 61 9.69 12.06 12.61
CA PRO A 61 10.67 11.10 13.04
C PRO A 61 12.07 11.65 12.76
N GLU A 62 12.95 11.66 13.77
CA GLU A 62 14.32 12.16 13.59
C GLU A 62 15.25 11.14 12.94
N SER A 63 14.85 9.87 12.93
CA SER A 63 15.60 8.75 12.36
C SER A 63 14.67 7.60 11.99
N LEU A 64 15.18 6.62 11.24
CA LEU A 64 14.43 5.41 10.91
C LEU A 64 14.01 4.63 12.18
N GLU A 65 14.88 4.59 13.19
CA GLU A 65 14.58 3.95 14.49
C GLU A 65 13.48 4.68 15.28
N ASP A 66 13.36 5.99 15.11
CA ASP A 66 12.26 6.75 15.66
C ASP A 66 10.98 6.53 14.85
N PHE A 67 11.09 6.47 13.52
CA PHE A 67 9.98 6.23 12.61
C PHE A 67 9.25 4.91 12.88
N LYS A 68 9.97 3.86 13.31
CA LYS A 68 9.37 2.58 13.70
C LYS A 68 8.29 2.69 14.78
N LYS A 69 8.30 3.73 15.62
CA LYS A 69 7.23 3.98 16.62
C LYS A 69 5.89 4.35 15.99
N TYR A 70 5.92 4.82 14.75
CA TYR A 70 4.78 5.33 14.00
C TYR A 70 4.29 4.35 12.94
N ILE A 71 4.73 3.10 13.00
CA ILE A 71 4.27 2.04 12.11
C ILE A 71 3.50 1.06 12.96
N SER A 72 2.21 0.95 12.71
CA SER A 72 1.38 -0.08 13.34
C SER A 72 1.56 -1.41 12.66
N ILE A 73 1.38 -2.44 13.46
CA ILE A 73 1.44 -3.83 13.02
C ILE A 73 0.01 -4.38 12.99
N VAL A 74 -0.39 -4.86 11.82
CA VAL A 74 -1.59 -5.68 11.67
C VAL A 74 -1.13 -7.10 11.37
N VAL A 75 -1.60 -8.05 12.17
CA VAL A 75 -1.32 -9.47 11.97
C VAL A 75 -2.56 -10.09 11.40
N VAL A 76 -2.46 -10.59 10.17
CA VAL A 76 -3.56 -11.30 9.52
C VAL A 76 -3.35 -12.78 9.76
N ASP A 77 -4.37 -13.45 10.28
CA ASP A 77 -4.30 -14.89 10.51
C ASP A 77 -4.35 -15.71 9.21
N GLU A 78 -4.23 -17.04 9.33
CA GLU A 78 -4.26 -17.96 8.18
C GLU A 78 -5.60 -17.96 7.42
N PHE A 79 -6.66 -17.41 8.00
CA PHE A 79 -7.98 -17.31 7.41
C PHE A 79 -8.26 -15.92 6.80
N GLY A 80 -7.31 -14.99 6.91
CA GLY A 80 -7.45 -13.64 6.37
C GLY A 80 -8.09 -12.63 7.32
N TYR A 81 -8.25 -12.95 8.61
CA TYR A 81 -8.80 -12.01 9.59
C TYR A 81 -7.69 -11.11 10.16
N PRO A 82 -7.83 -9.78 10.04
CA PRO A 82 -6.86 -8.85 10.60
C PRO A 82 -7.04 -8.68 12.11
N GLU A 83 -5.96 -8.89 12.84
CA GLU A 83 -5.79 -8.49 14.24
C GLU A 83 -5.01 -7.17 14.26
N ILE A 84 -5.70 -6.07 14.58
CA ILE A 84 -5.04 -4.80 14.85
C ILE A 84 -4.38 -4.92 16.22
N THR A 85 -3.04 -4.90 16.23
CA THR A 85 -2.29 -5.02 17.48
C THR A 85 -2.03 -3.63 18.08
N ASP A 86 -1.89 -3.57 19.40
CA ASP A 86 -1.42 -2.38 20.11
C ASP A 86 0.08 -2.12 19.91
N PHE A 87 0.77 -2.98 19.14
CA PHE A 87 2.20 -2.89 18.92
C PHE A 87 2.52 -1.98 17.74
N ASN A 88 3.53 -1.14 17.94
CA ASN A 88 4.25 -0.52 16.83
C ASN A 88 5.45 -1.38 16.42
N LEU A 89 6.00 -1.09 15.24
CA LEU A 89 7.13 -1.82 14.68
C LEU A 89 8.37 -1.80 15.59
N LYS A 90 8.53 -0.79 16.45
CA LYS A 90 9.66 -0.73 17.39
C LYS A 90 9.53 -1.75 18.53
N SER A 91 8.31 -2.04 18.98
CA SER A 91 8.04 -2.99 20.07
C SER A 91 7.63 -4.38 19.61
N PHE A 92 7.48 -4.60 18.29
CA PHE A 92 7.04 -5.87 17.74
C PHE A 92 8.22 -6.74 17.27
N PRO A 93 8.17 -8.07 17.45
CA PRO A 93 7.17 -8.81 18.21
C PRO A 93 7.50 -8.80 19.72
N PRO A 94 6.50 -8.77 20.61
CA PRO A 94 6.74 -9.01 22.03
C PRO A 94 7.12 -10.47 22.28
N ASP A 95 7.78 -10.71 23.42
CA ASP A 95 8.27 -12.04 23.79
C ASP A 95 7.14 -13.09 23.75
N GLY A 96 7.37 -14.16 22.99
CA GLY A 96 6.43 -15.28 22.86
C GLY A 96 5.27 -15.05 21.89
N TYR A 97 5.14 -13.89 21.26
CA TYR A 97 4.05 -13.62 20.30
C TYR A 97 4.21 -14.42 19.00
N LEU A 98 5.42 -14.47 18.46
CA LEU A 98 5.77 -15.32 17.33
C LEU A 98 6.44 -16.60 17.84
N ASN A 99 6.09 -17.75 17.22
CA ASN A 99 6.83 -18.98 17.44
C ASN A 99 8.26 -18.86 16.88
N SER A 100 9.15 -19.79 17.23
CA SER A 100 10.57 -19.72 16.85
C SER A 100 10.80 -19.64 15.33
N GLN A 101 9.98 -20.33 14.53
CA GLN A 101 10.14 -20.39 13.08
C GLN A 101 9.64 -19.10 12.40
N ASP A 102 8.52 -18.56 12.89
CA ASP A 102 7.98 -17.27 12.47
C ASP A 102 8.92 -16.12 12.85
N LEU A 103 9.50 -16.16 14.05
CA LEU A 103 10.43 -15.15 14.54
C LEU A 103 11.68 -15.06 13.65
N VAL A 104 12.23 -16.20 13.21
CA VAL A 104 13.35 -16.23 12.26
C VAL A 104 12.96 -15.60 10.92
N THR A 105 11.79 -15.97 10.39
CA THR A 105 11.28 -15.44 9.12
C THR A 105 11.05 -13.92 9.21
N TRP A 106 10.40 -13.46 10.27
CA TRP A 106 10.21 -12.06 10.58
C TRP A 106 11.54 -11.30 10.63
N ASN A 107 12.51 -11.80 11.40
CA ASN A 107 13.80 -11.12 11.58
C ASN A 107 14.58 -11.02 10.27
N ASN A 108 14.59 -12.09 9.47
CA ASN A 108 15.23 -12.07 8.14
C ASN A 108 14.55 -11.07 7.21
N TRP A 109 13.22 -11.02 7.22
CA TRP A 109 12.45 -10.12 6.38
C TRP A 109 12.61 -8.66 6.80
N ILE A 110 12.37 -8.32 8.06
CA ILE A 110 12.37 -6.93 8.53
C ILE A 110 13.74 -6.27 8.41
N THR A 111 14.83 -7.06 8.52
CA THR A 111 16.20 -6.57 8.35
C THR A 111 16.69 -6.58 6.90
N SER A 112 15.88 -7.09 5.97
CA SER A 112 16.25 -7.16 4.55
C SER A 112 16.32 -5.77 3.91
N GLU A 113 17.22 -5.62 2.94
CA GLU A 113 17.45 -4.35 2.25
C GLU A 113 16.19 -3.77 1.57
N PRO A 114 15.33 -4.57 0.90
CA PRO A 114 14.07 -4.05 0.35
C PRO A 114 13.14 -3.49 1.42
N VAL A 115 13.07 -4.13 2.60
CA VAL A 115 12.20 -3.66 3.68
C VAL A 115 12.77 -2.42 4.35
N GLN A 116 14.09 -2.31 4.50
CA GLN A 116 14.72 -1.07 4.96
C GLN A 116 14.46 0.09 3.98
N LEU A 117 14.57 -0.16 2.67
CA LEU A 117 14.22 0.84 1.66
C LEU A 117 12.72 1.21 1.72
N TYR A 118 11.83 0.25 1.94
CA TYR A 118 10.41 0.54 2.18
C TYR A 118 10.23 1.52 3.34
N LEU A 119 10.87 1.27 4.48
CA LEU A 119 10.78 2.15 5.66
C LEU A 119 11.36 3.54 5.37
N GLU A 120 12.48 3.63 4.66
CA GLU A 120 13.09 4.91 4.25
C GLU A 120 12.14 5.70 3.34
N LEU A 121 11.56 5.05 2.33
CA LEU A 121 10.60 5.68 1.43
C LEU A 121 9.36 6.16 2.19
N ARG A 122 8.81 5.34 3.08
CA ARG A 122 7.66 5.71 3.92
C ARG A 122 7.98 6.82 4.91
N MET A 123 9.22 6.94 5.37
CA MET A 123 9.66 8.07 6.19
C MET A 123 9.80 9.35 5.36
N GLN A 124 10.44 9.28 4.18
CA GLN A 124 10.55 10.41 3.23
C GLN A 124 9.18 10.97 2.87
N ASP A 125 8.28 10.04 2.64
CA ASP A 125 6.88 10.26 2.35
C ASP A 125 6.14 11.11 3.40
N CYS A 126 6.56 11.04 4.67
CA CYS A 126 6.04 11.86 5.77
C CYS A 126 6.60 13.28 5.74
N PHE A 127 7.89 13.43 5.41
CA PHE A 127 8.53 14.74 5.28
C PHE A 127 7.90 15.55 4.12
N ASP A 128 7.68 14.90 2.97
CA ASP A 128 7.00 15.52 1.83
C ASP A 128 5.59 16.01 2.20
N GLN A 129 4.89 15.27 3.05
CA GLN A 129 3.56 15.63 3.54
C GLN A 129 3.61 16.85 4.48
N VAL A 130 4.61 16.95 5.35
CA VAL A 130 4.75 18.12 6.24
C VAL A 130 5.12 19.38 5.46
N ASP A 131 5.99 19.29 4.46
CA ASP A 131 6.27 20.42 3.55
C ASP A 131 4.97 20.90 2.89
N TYR A 132 4.18 19.95 2.38
CA TYR A 132 2.91 20.24 1.75
C TYR A 132 1.95 20.99 2.69
N LEU A 133 1.76 20.50 3.91
CA LEU A 133 0.86 21.10 4.90
C LEU A 133 1.33 22.49 5.31
N THR A 134 2.64 22.69 5.39
CA THR A 134 3.24 24.00 5.67
C THR A 134 2.91 25.00 4.56
N ARG A 135 2.98 24.56 3.30
CA ARG A 135 2.64 25.39 2.13
C ARG A 135 1.15 25.69 2.07
N LEU A 136 0.30 24.70 2.34
CA LEU A 136 -1.15 24.89 2.45
C LEU A 136 -1.48 25.94 3.52
N SER A 137 -0.91 25.82 4.72
CA SER A 137 -1.15 26.76 5.82
C SER A 137 -0.75 28.21 5.46
N ARG A 138 0.38 28.40 4.76
CA ARG A 138 0.78 29.71 4.25
C ARG A 138 -0.20 30.25 3.21
N TRP A 139 -0.60 29.43 2.26
CA TRP A 139 -1.58 29.80 1.23
C TRP A 139 -2.93 30.20 1.84
N GLU A 140 -3.39 29.48 2.87
CA GLU A 140 -4.62 29.80 3.61
C GLU A 140 -4.50 31.15 4.33
N ALA A 141 -3.36 31.42 4.98
CA ALA A 141 -3.10 32.69 5.67
C ALA A 141 -3.10 33.90 4.71
N GLU A 142 -2.59 33.72 3.48
CA GLU A 142 -2.57 34.76 2.46
C GLU A 142 -3.95 35.07 1.88
N LYS A 143 -4.83 34.07 1.77
CA LYS A 143 -6.13 34.22 1.12
C LYS A 143 -7.17 34.96 1.95
N ASN A 144 -7.01 35.03 3.28
CA ASN A 144 -7.90 35.77 4.20
C ASN A 144 -9.41 35.51 3.96
N LEU A 145 -9.75 34.29 3.53
CA LEU A 145 -11.11 33.92 3.15
C LEU A 145 -11.85 33.44 4.40
N LYS A 146 -12.74 34.27 4.95
CA LYS A 146 -13.72 33.86 5.99
C LYS A 146 -14.55 32.62 5.58
N GLU A 147 -14.64 32.34 4.28
CA GLU A 147 -15.31 31.15 3.72
C GLU A 147 -14.50 29.85 3.89
N LEU A 148 -13.16 29.91 4.02
CA LEU A 148 -12.32 28.73 4.21
C LEU A 148 -12.46 28.17 5.63
N GLU A 149 -12.71 29.01 6.64
CA GLU A 149 -12.89 28.60 8.04
C GLU A 149 -14.08 27.63 8.21
N GLN A 150 -15.09 27.72 7.35
CA GLN A 150 -16.26 26.84 7.35
C GLN A 150 -16.11 25.63 6.42
N SER A 151 -15.02 25.55 5.64
CA SER A 151 -14.80 24.49 4.66
C SER A 151 -13.99 23.33 5.23
N SER A 152 -14.38 22.11 4.86
CA SER A 152 -13.65 20.91 5.28
C SER A 152 -12.20 20.97 4.80
N PHE A 153 -11.29 20.34 5.57
CA PHE A 153 -9.88 20.28 5.20
C PHE A 153 -9.66 19.77 3.76
N ILE A 154 -10.39 18.72 3.36
CA ILE A 154 -10.30 18.12 2.02
C ILE A 154 -10.57 19.17 0.94
N LYS A 155 -11.65 19.96 1.11
CA LYS A 155 -11.99 21.01 0.14
C LYS A 155 -10.90 22.09 0.05
N ARG A 156 -10.29 22.46 1.18
CA ARG A 156 -9.17 23.43 1.21
C ARG A 156 -7.93 22.87 0.52
N TYR A 157 -7.63 21.60 0.77
CA TYR A 157 -6.54 20.87 0.15
C TYR A 157 -6.69 20.81 -1.38
N ASP A 158 -7.88 20.45 -1.87
CA ASP A 158 -8.17 20.39 -3.30
C ASP A 158 -8.06 21.78 -3.96
N LEU A 159 -8.59 22.81 -3.29
CA LEU A 159 -8.47 24.19 -3.76
C LEU A 159 -7.01 24.63 -3.84
N PHE A 160 -6.18 24.30 -2.85
CA PHE A 160 -4.75 24.60 -2.89
C PHE A 160 -4.06 23.89 -4.06
N LEU A 161 -4.33 22.61 -4.31
CA LEU A 161 -3.77 21.89 -5.48
C LEU A 161 -4.20 22.51 -6.81
N GLN A 162 -5.45 22.95 -6.92
CA GLN A 162 -5.96 23.59 -8.13
C GLN A 162 -5.35 24.96 -8.38
N ASN A 163 -5.00 25.68 -7.31
CA ASN A 163 -4.42 27.02 -7.35
C ASN A 163 -2.88 27.03 -7.25
N GLU A 164 -2.25 25.87 -7.21
CA GLU A 164 -0.79 25.78 -7.15
C GLU A 164 -0.17 26.35 -8.44
N PRO A 165 0.86 27.21 -8.34
CA PRO A 165 1.56 27.72 -9.51
C PRO A 165 2.05 26.58 -10.43
N PRO A 166 1.89 26.69 -11.75
CA PRO A 166 2.30 25.62 -12.69
C PRO A 166 3.76 25.18 -12.53
N ASP A 167 4.66 26.13 -12.24
CA ASP A 167 6.09 25.84 -12.06
C ASP A 167 6.37 25.03 -10.79
N GLU A 168 5.67 25.31 -9.69
CA GLU A 168 5.77 24.53 -8.45
C GLU A 168 5.19 23.12 -8.62
N LYS A 169 4.05 23.03 -9.31
CA LYS A 169 3.42 21.75 -9.65
C LYS A 169 4.37 20.88 -10.50
N LYS A 170 5.03 21.48 -11.49
CA LYS A 170 6.00 20.82 -12.36
C LYS A 170 7.23 20.37 -11.57
N LYS A 171 7.84 21.27 -10.78
CA LYS A 171 9.01 20.98 -9.94
C LYS A 171 8.76 19.82 -8.99
N ARG A 172 7.60 19.79 -8.31
CA ARG A 172 7.22 18.67 -7.44
C ARG A 172 7.11 17.36 -8.21
N HIS A 173 6.48 17.38 -9.39
CA HIS A 173 6.34 16.18 -10.21
C HIS A 173 7.70 15.63 -10.65
N GLU A 174 8.61 16.51 -11.09
CA GLU A 174 9.98 16.16 -11.47
C GLU A 174 10.77 15.57 -10.29
N LEU A 175 10.65 16.15 -9.10
CA LEU A 175 11.29 15.63 -7.89
C LEU A 175 10.78 14.22 -7.54
N LYS A 176 9.46 13.99 -7.65
CA LYS A 176 8.86 12.67 -7.40
C LYS A 176 9.39 11.62 -8.38
N ILE A 177 9.51 11.97 -9.66
CA ILE A 177 10.11 11.11 -10.69
C ILE A 177 11.59 10.83 -10.38
N GLN A 178 12.34 11.85 -9.97
CA GLN A 178 13.76 11.69 -9.61
C GLN A 178 13.94 10.73 -8.44
N HIS A 179 13.17 10.89 -7.36
CA HIS A 179 13.21 9.99 -6.21
C HIS A 179 12.82 8.55 -6.60
N ALA A 180 11.77 8.39 -7.42
CA ALA A 180 11.38 7.07 -7.90
C ALA A 180 12.48 6.40 -8.75
N GLN A 181 13.16 7.16 -9.62
CA GLN A 181 14.28 6.65 -10.40
C GLN A 181 15.47 6.24 -9.52
N GLN A 182 15.77 7.01 -8.47
CA GLN A 182 16.79 6.65 -7.49
C GLN A 182 16.44 5.35 -6.76
N ALA A 183 15.18 5.18 -6.36
CA ALA A 183 14.68 3.96 -5.73
C ALA A 183 14.77 2.76 -6.68
N ILE A 184 14.40 2.91 -7.97
CA ILE A 184 14.56 1.87 -9.00
C ILE A 184 16.03 1.46 -9.13
N ASN A 185 16.95 2.42 -9.19
CA ASN A 185 18.38 2.13 -9.33
C ASN A 185 18.92 1.38 -8.12
N ARG A 186 18.47 1.72 -6.90
CA ARG A 186 18.82 0.96 -5.70
C ARG A 186 18.26 -0.45 -5.75
N LEU A 187 16.95 -0.60 -6.00
CA LEU A 187 16.28 -1.90 -6.07
C LEU A 187 16.93 -2.82 -7.11
N THR A 188 17.19 -2.34 -8.31
CA THR A 188 17.77 -3.15 -9.40
C THR A 188 19.18 -3.65 -9.09
N ALA A 189 19.95 -2.92 -8.29
CA ALA A 189 21.27 -3.35 -7.80
C ALA A 189 21.21 -4.40 -6.68
N MET A 190 20.05 -4.59 -6.02
CA MET A 190 19.93 -5.52 -4.90
C MET A 190 19.98 -6.98 -5.33
N THR A 191 20.61 -7.81 -4.48
CA THR A 191 20.50 -9.27 -4.54
C THR A 191 19.66 -9.75 -3.36
N VAL A 192 18.40 -10.08 -3.63
CA VAL A 192 17.44 -10.46 -2.60
C VAL A 192 17.25 -11.98 -2.62
N LYS A 193 17.59 -12.63 -1.51
CA LYS A 193 17.48 -14.10 -1.36
C LYS A 193 16.25 -14.54 -0.58
N ASP A 194 15.82 -13.76 0.40
CA ASP A 194 14.66 -14.08 1.22
C ASP A 194 13.38 -13.97 0.37
N PRO A 195 12.56 -15.05 0.24
CA PRO A 195 11.38 -15.03 -0.62
C PRO A 195 10.36 -13.95 -0.24
N ASN A 196 10.17 -13.69 1.05
CA ASN A 196 9.27 -12.62 1.51
C ASN A 196 9.81 -11.23 1.13
N ALA A 197 11.13 -11.02 1.22
CA ALA A 197 11.76 -9.79 0.80
C ALA A 197 11.74 -9.61 -0.73
N GLN A 198 11.75 -10.71 -1.50
CA GLN A 198 11.58 -10.66 -2.95
C GLN A 198 10.19 -10.15 -3.33
N VAL A 199 9.13 -10.54 -2.61
CA VAL A 199 7.79 -9.97 -2.77
C VAL A 199 7.81 -8.46 -2.51
N THR A 200 8.35 -8.02 -1.36
CA THR A 200 8.48 -6.59 -1.04
C THR A 200 9.27 -5.83 -2.11
N TRP A 201 10.33 -6.45 -2.64
CA TRP A 201 11.14 -5.87 -3.70
C TRP A 201 10.33 -5.66 -4.98
N VAL A 202 9.52 -6.64 -5.39
CA VAL A 202 8.63 -6.51 -6.56
C VAL A 202 7.60 -5.41 -6.32
N ASP A 203 6.95 -5.40 -5.17
CA ASP A 203 5.91 -4.40 -4.84
C ASP A 203 6.47 -2.98 -4.89
N LEU A 204 7.63 -2.75 -4.26
CA LEU A 204 8.31 -1.46 -4.30
C LEU A 204 8.67 -1.05 -5.72
N LEU A 205 9.18 -1.98 -6.52
CA LEU A 205 9.60 -1.71 -7.88
C LEU A 205 8.42 -1.32 -8.77
N LEU A 206 7.29 -2.04 -8.65
CA LEU A 206 6.05 -1.70 -9.36
C LEU A 206 5.50 -0.33 -8.95
N GLU A 207 5.56 0.03 -7.65
CA GLU A 207 5.20 1.37 -7.18
C GLU A 207 6.03 2.46 -7.87
N GLN A 208 7.35 2.24 -8.02
CA GLN A 208 8.20 3.22 -8.69
C GLN A 208 7.95 3.29 -10.20
N PHE A 209 7.63 2.17 -10.85
CA PHE A 209 7.23 2.17 -12.25
C PHE A 209 5.89 2.87 -12.47
N ASP A 210 4.97 2.80 -11.52
CA ASP A 210 3.73 3.58 -11.60
C ASP A 210 4.00 5.08 -11.52
N VAL A 211 4.93 5.52 -10.67
CA VAL A 211 5.31 6.93 -10.56
C VAL A 211 5.98 7.43 -11.84
N THR A 212 6.89 6.64 -12.41
CA THR A 212 7.66 7.03 -13.61
C THR A 212 6.93 6.73 -14.92
N LYS A 213 5.86 5.93 -14.88
CA LYS A 213 5.14 5.36 -16.03
C LYS A 213 6.02 4.57 -17.00
N LYS A 214 7.18 4.07 -16.53
CA LYS A 214 8.14 3.28 -17.31
C LYS A 214 7.90 1.78 -17.16
N TRP A 215 6.72 1.33 -17.57
CA TRP A 215 6.33 -0.08 -17.43
C TRP A 215 7.13 -1.05 -18.31
N SER A 216 7.69 -0.58 -19.44
CA SER A 216 8.56 -1.35 -20.32
C SER A 216 9.86 -1.78 -19.64
N ASP A 217 10.46 -0.89 -18.85
CA ASP A 217 11.69 -1.18 -18.10
C ASP A 217 11.39 -2.24 -17.04
N GLY A 218 10.22 -2.14 -16.40
CA GLY A 218 9.75 -3.14 -15.43
C GLY A 218 9.49 -4.51 -16.03
N GLU A 219 8.91 -4.57 -17.23
CA GLU A 219 8.75 -5.81 -17.98
C GLU A 219 10.09 -6.52 -18.17
N GLU A 220 11.11 -5.80 -18.67
CA GLU A 220 12.43 -6.39 -18.91
C GLU A 220 13.08 -6.88 -17.60
N ILE A 221 13.09 -6.03 -16.57
CA ILE A 221 13.73 -6.35 -15.28
C ILE A 221 13.06 -7.56 -14.62
N LEU A 222 11.72 -7.58 -14.55
CA LEU A 222 10.97 -8.65 -13.88
C LEU A 222 10.99 -9.94 -14.70
N PHE A 223 10.96 -9.86 -16.04
CA PHE A 223 11.15 -11.02 -16.90
C PHE A 223 12.52 -11.68 -16.69
N GLN A 224 13.59 -10.89 -16.62
CA GLN A 224 14.94 -11.42 -16.36
C GLN A 224 15.05 -12.08 -14.98
N ARG A 225 14.37 -11.55 -13.96
CA ARG A 225 14.33 -12.16 -12.62
C ARG A 225 13.53 -13.46 -12.63
N TYR A 226 12.35 -13.45 -13.23
CA TYR A 226 11.51 -14.63 -13.40
C TYR A 226 12.22 -15.74 -14.16
N ALA A 227 12.90 -15.44 -15.27
CA ALA A 227 13.64 -16.43 -16.05
C ALA A 227 14.79 -17.10 -15.26
N LYS A 228 15.36 -16.41 -14.27
CA LYS A 228 16.42 -16.94 -13.40
C LYS A 228 15.88 -17.74 -12.21
N ASP A 229 14.69 -17.37 -11.74
CA ASP A 229 14.03 -18.01 -10.59
C ASP A 229 12.53 -18.19 -10.89
N PRO A 230 12.16 -19.20 -11.70
CA PRO A 230 10.77 -19.40 -12.13
C PRO A 230 9.84 -19.85 -11.00
N GLU A 231 10.40 -20.39 -9.91
CA GLU A 231 9.62 -20.84 -8.75
C GLU A 231 9.15 -19.66 -7.89
N GLN A 232 9.89 -18.54 -7.90
CA GLN A 232 9.45 -17.31 -7.26
C GLN A 232 8.34 -16.63 -8.07
N THR A 233 7.10 -16.99 -7.74
CA THR A 233 5.90 -16.47 -8.40
C THR A 233 5.77 -14.94 -8.35
N ALA A 234 6.35 -14.27 -7.34
CA ALA A 234 6.30 -12.81 -7.24
C ALA A 234 6.89 -12.11 -8.48
N TYR A 235 7.98 -12.63 -9.05
CA TYR A 235 8.57 -12.05 -10.26
C TYR A 235 7.65 -12.20 -11.47
N HIS A 236 7.00 -13.36 -11.61
CA HIS A 236 6.06 -13.59 -12.69
C HIS A 236 4.81 -12.71 -12.56
N VAL A 237 4.22 -12.64 -11.36
CA VAL A 237 3.11 -11.74 -11.05
C VAL A 237 3.49 -10.29 -11.38
N GLY A 238 4.68 -9.84 -10.98
CA GLY A 238 5.17 -8.51 -11.28
C GLY A 238 5.31 -8.27 -12.79
N TYR A 239 5.89 -9.21 -13.52
CA TYR A 239 6.00 -9.15 -14.99
C TYR A 239 4.61 -9.03 -15.65
N LEU A 240 3.64 -9.83 -15.24
CA LEU A 240 2.26 -9.74 -15.75
C LEU A 240 1.59 -8.41 -15.40
N LYS A 241 1.83 -7.87 -14.21
CA LYS A 241 1.37 -6.52 -13.83
C LYS A 241 1.99 -5.45 -14.74
N CYS A 242 3.26 -5.59 -15.15
CA CYS A 242 3.89 -4.69 -16.13
C CYS A 242 3.28 -4.82 -17.53
N LEU A 243 3.00 -6.04 -18.02
CA LEU A 243 2.31 -6.24 -19.30
C LEU A 243 0.90 -5.63 -19.29
N PHE A 244 0.16 -5.88 -18.21
CA PHE A 244 -1.18 -5.34 -18.01
C PHE A 244 -1.20 -3.81 -18.07
N ASN A 245 -0.28 -3.14 -17.36
CA ASN A 245 -0.20 -1.67 -17.35
C ASN A 245 0.24 -1.08 -18.69
N GLN A 246 0.88 -1.87 -19.55
CA GLN A 246 1.15 -1.52 -20.95
C GLN A 246 -0.03 -1.81 -21.89
N GLN A 247 -1.17 -2.25 -21.36
CA GLN A 247 -2.36 -2.65 -22.13
C GLN A 247 -2.10 -3.85 -23.06
N LYS A 248 -1.07 -4.65 -22.79
CA LYS A 248 -0.79 -5.92 -23.50
C LYS A 248 -1.70 -7.03 -22.95
N TYR A 249 -3.02 -6.81 -23.02
CA TYR A 249 -4.01 -7.65 -22.35
C TYR A 249 -4.05 -9.08 -22.88
N ALA A 250 -3.88 -9.30 -24.19
CA ALA A 250 -3.88 -10.64 -24.78
C ALA A 250 -2.69 -11.49 -24.29
N ASP A 251 -1.49 -10.88 -24.21
CA ASP A 251 -0.29 -11.55 -23.71
C ASP A 251 -0.43 -11.86 -22.21
N THR A 252 -0.98 -10.89 -21.46
CA THR A 252 -1.23 -11.04 -20.02
C THR A 252 -2.24 -12.15 -19.76
N GLU A 253 -3.35 -12.20 -20.52
CA GLU A 253 -4.38 -13.23 -20.40
C GLU A 253 -3.79 -14.62 -20.63
N THR A 254 -3.06 -14.80 -21.73
CA THR A 254 -2.49 -16.09 -22.12
C THR A 254 -1.57 -16.63 -21.03
N GLN A 255 -0.63 -15.80 -20.57
CA GLN A 255 0.33 -16.17 -19.54
C GLN A 255 -0.32 -16.36 -18.16
N ALA A 256 -1.31 -15.53 -17.81
CA ALA A 256 -2.03 -15.66 -16.54
C ALA A 256 -2.87 -16.95 -16.49
N TRP A 257 -3.48 -17.38 -17.61
CA TRP A 257 -4.17 -18.67 -17.67
C TRP A 257 -3.22 -19.85 -17.52
N GLU A 258 -2.03 -19.80 -18.12
CA GLU A 258 -0.98 -20.81 -17.90
C GLU A 258 -0.56 -20.84 -16.43
N ALA A 259 -0.37 -19.67 -15.82
CA ALA A 259 -0.02 -19.55 -14.41
C ALA A 259 -1.11 -20.10 -13.48
N VAL A 260 -2.39 -19.84 -13.75
CA VAL A 260 -3.51 -20.39 -12.97
C VAL A 260 -3.57 -21.92 -13.08
N LYS A 261 -3.27 -22.51 -14.25
CA LYS A 261 -3.21 -23.97 -14.39
C LYS A 261 -2.08 -24.58 -13.55
N GLN A 262 -0.95 -23.90 -13.46
CA GLN A 262 0.22 -24.39 -12.73
C GLN A 262 0.13 -24.11 -11.23
N TYR A 263 -0.40 -22.95 -10.85
CA TYR A 263 -0.48 -22.45 -9.46
C TYR A 263 -1.91 -22.03 -9.13
N PRO A 264 -2.89 -22.96 -9.13
CA PRO A 264 -4.30 -22.62 -8.96
C PRO A 264 -4.62 -21.97 -7.62
N GLN A 265 -3.79 -22.19 -6.60
CA GLN A 265 -3.95 -21.61 -5.26
C GLN A 265 -3.39 -20.18 -5.14
N ASN A 266 -2.61 -19.71 -6.13
CA ASN A 266 -2.06 -18.36 -6.10
C ASN A 266 -3.10 -17.37 -6.62
N ILE A 267 -3.69 -16.61 -5.69
CA ILE A 267 -4.80 -15.71 -5.99
C ILE A 267 -4.41 -14.51 -6.87
N GLU A 268 -3.13 -14.11 -6.88
CA GLU A 268 -2.67 -12.98 -7.69
C GLU A 268 -2.89 -13.22 -9.19
N TYR A 269 -2.72 -14.44 -9.67
CA TYR A 269 -2.96 -14.76 -11.08
C TYR A 269 -4.44 -14.67 -11.45
N TRP A 270 -5.33 -15.11 -10.54
CA TRP A 270 -6.77 -14.93 -10.70
C TRP A 270 -7.15 -13.45 -10.73
N LEU A 271 -6.60 -12.64 -9.83
CA LEU A 271 -6.81 -11.19 -9.79
C LEU A 271 -6.32 -10.50 -11.07
N ILE A 272 -5.19 -10.94 -11.64
CA ILE A 272 -4.71 -10.44 -12.94
C ILE A 272 -5.71 -10.75 -14.05
N LEU A 273 -6.22 -11.98 -14.13
CA LEU A 273 -7.25 -12.35 -15.12
C LEU A 273 -8.52 -11.51 -14.95
N ILE A 274 -9.03 -11.39 -13.72
CA ILE A 274 -10.21 -10.56 -13.42
C ILE A 274 -9.99 -9.12 -13.91
N LYS A 275 -8.82 -8.53 -13.61
CA LYS A 275 -8.44 -7.19 -14.09
C LYS A 275 -8.42 -7.14 -15.62
N VAL A 276 -7.83 -8.12 -16.31
CA VAL A 276 -7.82 -8.17 -17.78
C VAL A 276 -9.23 -8.14 -18.37
N PHE A 277 -10.12 -9.03 -17.94
CA PHE A 277 -11.49 -9.10 -18.47
C PHE A 277 -12.32 -7.87 -18.09
N TYR A 278 -12.17 -7.37 -16.85
CA TYR A 278 -12.85 -6.15 -16.41
C TYR A 278 -12.47 -4.93 -17.27
N TYR A 279 -11.18 -4.70 -17.54
CA TYR A 279 -10.74 -3.55 -18.33
C TYR A 279 -11.06 -3.69 -19.82
N ARG A 280 -11.26 -4.92 -20.30
CA ARG A 280 -11.82 -5.21 -21.63
C ARG A 280 -13.34 -5.14 -21.68
N GLN A 281 -14.01 -4.78 -20.58
CA GLN A 281 -15.46 -4.70 -20.43
C GLN A 281 -16.18 -6.04 -20.68
N GLN A 282 -15.48 -7.14 -20.47
CA GLN A 282 -15.99 -8.51 -20.53
C GLN A 282 -16.44 -8.92 -19.13
N TYR A 283 -17.52 -8.29 -18.66
CA TYR A 283 -17.95 -8.37 -17.27
C TYR A 283 -18.50 -9.75 -16.89
N ASP A 284 -19.19 -10.42 -17.82
CA ASP A 284 -19.71 -11.77 -17.58
C ASP A 284 -18.57 -12.78 -17.38
N GLU A 285 -17.55 -12.71 -18.23
CA GLU A 285 -16.35 -13.54 -18.10
C GLU A 285 -15.57 -13.20 -16.83
N ALA A 286 -15.41 -11.91 -16.50
CA ALA A 286 -14.78 -11.49 -15.25
C ALA A 286 -15.50 -12.06 -14.02
N LEU A 287 -16.84 -12.07 -14.02
CA LEU A 287 -17.64 -12.61 -12.91
C LEU A 287 -17.50 -14.13 -12.79
N GLN A 288 -17.41 -14.86 -13.91
CA GLN A 288 -17.13 -16.30 -13.90
C GLN A 288 -15.75 -16.61 -13.30
N ILE A 289 -14.74 -15.78 -13.63
CA ILE A 289 -13.39 -15.92 -13.08
C ILE A 289 -13.39 -15.61 -11.58
N VAL A 290 -14.07 -14.55 -11.14
CA VAL A 290 -14.25 -14.24 -9.71
C VAL A 290 -14.91 -15.40 -8.98
N THR A 291 -15.98 -15.99 -9.54
CA THR A 291 -16.67 -17.13 -8.94
C THR A 291 -15.74 -18.34 -8.79
N SER A 292 -14.92 -18.61 -9.80
CA SER A 292 -13.94 -19.70 -9.78
C SER A 292 -12.85 -19.46 -8.73
N ALA A 293 -12.39 -18.21 -8.62
CA ALA A 293 -11.37 -17.81 -7.66
C ALA A 293 -11.89 -17.84 -6.21
N LEU A 294 -13.13 -17.41 -5.97
CA LEU A 294 -13.81 -17.51 -4.66
C LEU A 294 -14.08 -18.94 -4.26
N ALA A 295 -14.29 -19.87 -5.20
CA ALA A 295 -14.40 -21.29 -4.86
C ALA A 295 -13.09 -21.86 -4.26
N ILE A 296 -11.96 -21.25 -4.59
CA ILE A 296 -10.63 -21.61 -4.08
C ILE A 296 -10.35 -20.87 -2.76
N ASN A 297 -10.66 -19.57 -2.71
CA ASN A 297 -10.49 -18.74 -1.52
C ASN A 297 -11.77 -17.93 -1.22
N PRO A 298 -12.76 -18.51 -0.51
CA PRO A 298 -14.07 -17.90 -0.32
C PRO A 298 -14.07 -16.61 0.51
N GLY A 299 -13.05 -16.41 1.35
CA GLY A 299 -12.93 -15.27 2.26
C GLY A 299 -12.06 -14.14 1.73
N ASN A 300 -11.54 -14.24 0.50
CA ASN A 300 -10.63 -13.22 -0.02
C ASN A 300 -11.37 -11.90 -0.29
N GLN A 301 -11.03 -10.87 0.48
CA GLN A 301 -11.68 -9.56 0.39
C GLN A 301 -11.47 -8.88 -0.98
N GLU A 302 -10.29 -9.01 -1.61
CA GLU A 302 -10.05 -8.40 -2.92
C GLU A 302 -10.94 -9.02 -4.00
N LEU A 303 -11.18 -10.33 -3.95
CA LEU A 303 -12.12 -11.00 -4.86
C LEU A 303 -13.56 -10.54 -4.65
N LEU A 304 -14.00 -10.41 -3.40
CA LEU A 304 -15.34 -9.91 -3.06
C LEU A 304 -15.54 -8.45 -3.51
N ASP A 305 -14.51 -7.62 -3.32
CA ASP A 305 -14.50 -6.24 -3.82
C ASP A 305 -14.59 -6.19 -5.35
N PHE A 306 -13.89 -7.08 -6.05
CA PHE A 306 -14.00 -7.18 -7.51
C PHE A 306 -15.37 -7.68 -7.95
N GLN A 307 -15.95 -8.66 -7.25
CA GLN A 307 -17.32 -9.12 -7.49
C GLN A 307 -18.29 -7.94 -7.47
N PHE A 308 -18.27 -7.16 -6.39
CA PHE A 308 -19.12 -5.99 -6.23
C PHE A 308 -18.87 -4.94 -7.33
N LYS A 309 -17.61 -4.67 -7.68
CA LYS A 309 -17.26 -3.75 -8.77
C LYS A 309 -17.79 -4.20 -10.13
N ILE A 310 -17.75 -5.50 -10.43
CA ILE A 310 -18.25 -6.08 -11.69
C ILE A 310 -19.78 -6.03 -11.73
N GLU A 311 -20.45 -6.47 -10.66
CA GLU A 311 -21.91 -6.46 -10.56
C GLU A 311 -22.47 -5.04 -10.67
N THR A 312 -21.81 -4.05 -10.06
CA THR A 312 -22.19 -2.64 -10.20
C THR A 312 -21.93 -2.08 -11.59
N ALA A 313 -20.97 -2.61 -12.36
CA ALA A 313 -20.73 -2.21 -13.75
C ALA A 313 -21.77 -2.82 -14.71
N ILE A 314 -22.22 -4.06 -14.47
CA ILE A 314 -23.27 -4.73 -15.27
C ILE A 314 -24.63 -4.02 -15.11
N ASN A 315 -24.91 -3.53 -13.90
CA ASN A 315 -26.21 -2.93 -13.56
C ASN A 315 -26.33 -1.42 -13.91
N LYS A 316 -25.33 -0.82 -14.57
CA LYS A 316 -25.33 0.60 -14.98
C LYS A 316 -25.67 0.76 -16.46
#